data_AF-Q2QG67-F1
#
_entry.id   AF-Q2QG67-F1
#
_cell.length_a   1.000
_cell.length_b   1.000
_cell.length_c   1.000
_cell.angle_alpha   90.00
_cell.angle_beta   90.00
_cell.angle_gamma   90.00
#
_symmetry.space_group_name_H-M   'P 1'
#
loop_
_entity.id
_entity.type
_entity.pdbx_description
1 polymer ?
#
loop_
_entity_poly.entity_id
_entity_poly.type
_entity_poly.pdbx_seq_one_letter_code
_entity_poly.pdbx_strand_id
1 'polypeptide(L)' 'MPQLNPDPWFLVLSSTWLTYAIILQPKISSYLPTNTPNKNKNNKIINTKPWTWPWT' A
#
# COMPACT_ATOMS: atom_id res chain seq x y z
N MET A 1 21.43 25.02 30.12
CA MET A 1 21.66 23.92 29.16
C MET A 1 21.24 24.41 27.77
N PRO A 2 22.08 24.31 26.73
CA PRO A 2 21.80 24.89 25.40
C PRO A 2 20.65 24.21 24.63
N GLN A 3 20.21 23.03 25.06
CA GLN A 3 19.07 22.29 24.50
C GLN A 3 17.70 22.95 24.80
N LEU A 4 17.63 23.84 25.79
CA LEU A 4 16.39 24.51 26.22
C LEU A 4 16.07 25.77 25.41
N ASN A 5 16.87 26.14 24.40
CA ASN A 5 16.59 27.30 23.59
C ASN A 5 15.43 26.98 22.63
N PRO A 6 14.25 27.62 22.78
CA PRO A 6 13.03 27.26 22.06
C PRO A 6 13.06 27.71 20.59
N ASP A 7 13.99 28.59 20.23
CA ASP A 7 14.13 29.10 18.88
C ASP A 7 15.31 28.45 18.14
N PRO A 8 15.12 27.91 16.92
CA PRO A 8 13.85 27.80 16.16
C PRO A 8 13.31 26.36 16.13
N TRP A 9 12.57 25.91 17.15
CA TRP A 9 11.97 24.56 17.19
C TRP A 9 11.04 24.28 16.00
N PHE A 10 10.27 25.28 15.55
CA PHE A 10 9.38 25.12 14.41
C PHE A 10 10.13 24.78 13.11
N LEU A 11 11.27 25.43 12.88
CA LEU A 11 12.10 25.15 11.70
C LEU A 11 12.73 23.75 11.78
N VAL A 12 13.21 23.36 12.96
CA VAL A 12 13.77 22.01 13.19
C VAL A 12 12.71 20.95 12.95
N LEU A 13 11.50 21.14 13.51
CA LEU A 13 10.37 20.24 13.32
C LEU A 13 10.01 20.12 11.83
N SER A 14 9.77 21.26 11.16
CA SER A 14 9.38 21.31 9.75
C SER A 14 10.44 20.67 8.83
N SER A 15 11.72 21.00 9.04
CA SER A 15 12.83 20.41 8.28
C SER A 15 12.92 18.90 8.49
N THR A 16 12.77 18.42 9.74
CA THR A 16 12.81 16.99 10.05
C THR A 16 11.67 16.24 9.35
N TRP A 17 10.43 16.77 9.43
CA TRP A 17 9.29 16.17 8.74
C TRP A 17 9.45 16.16 7.22
N LEU A 18 9.98 17.24 6.65
CA LEU A 18 10.22 17.32 5.21
C LEU A 18 11.26 16.28 4.75
N THR A 19 12.37 16.14 5.48
CA THR A 19 13.39 15.13 5.20
C THR A 19 12.83 13.72 5.32
N TYR A 20 12.02 13.44 6.35
CA TYR A 20 11.33 12.15 6.47
C TYR A 20 10.38 11.89 5.30
N ALA A 21 9.56 12.87 4.91
CA ALA A 21 8.63 12.71 3.79
C ALA A 21 9.39 12.41 2.48
N ILE A 22 10.44 13.16 2.18
CA ILE A 22 11.23 12.99 0.94
C ILE A 22 11.93 11.63 0.91
N ILE A 23 12.48 11.14 2.03
CA ILE A 23 13.24 9.89 2.06
C ILE A 23 12.34 8.66 2.20
N LEU A 24 11.31 8.74 3.05
CA LEU A 24 10.48 7.60 3.42
C LEU A 24 9.41 7.28 2.37
N GLN A 25 8.80 8.31 1.77
CA GLN A 25 7.74 8.15 0.76
C GLN A 25 8.15 7.27 -0.43
N PRO A 26 9.28 7.49 -1.13
CA PRO A 26 9.67 6.65 -2.26
C PRO A 26 10.02 5.23 -1.83
N LYS A 27 10.57 5.05 -0.62
CA LYS A 27 10.88 3.72 -0.07
C LYS A 27 9.60 2.91 0.15
N ILE A 28 8.58 3.50 0.77
CA ILE A 28 7.31 2.82 1.02
C ILE A 28 6.57 2.53 -0.30
N SER A 29 6.53 3.49 -1.22
CA SER A 29 5.82 3.31 -2.50
C SER A 29 6.46 2.26 -3.41
N SER A 30 7.73 1.92 -3.18
CA SER A 30 8.44 0.90 -3.98
C SER A 30 8.07 -0.54 -3.62
N TYR A 31 7.36 -0.76 -2.50
CA TYR A 31 6.95 -2.10 -2.10
C TYR A 31 5.83 -2.63 -2.98
N LEU A 32 6.07 -3.80 -3.58
CA LEU A 32 5.04 -4.56 -4.28
C LEU A 32 4.08 -5.20 -3.26
N PRO A 33 2.75 -5.05 -3.40
CA PRO A 33 1.80 -5.71 -2.53
C PRO A 33 1.85 -7.23 -2.75
N THR A 34 2.07 -7.98 -1.67
CA THR A 34 2.16 -9.46 -1.69
C THR A 34 0.86 -10.13 -2.18
N ASN A 35 -0.28 -9.47 -1.99
CA ASN A 35 -1.56 -9.91 -2.52
C ASN A 35 -1.89 -9.09 -3.76
N THR A 36 -1.57 -9.60 -4.95
CA THR A 36 -2.19 -9.08 -6.18
C THR A 36 -3.70 -9.32 -6.03
N PRO A 37 -4.56 -8.27 -5.97
CA PRO A 37 -6.00 -8.51 -6.06
C PRO A 37 -6.22 -9.25 -7.37
N ASN A 38 -6.76 -10.47 -7.28
CA ASN A 38 -6.93 -11.36 -8.41
C ASN A 38 -8.01 -10.79 -9.33
N LYS A 39 -7.64 -9.77 -10.11
CA LYS A 39 -8.52 -9.00 -11.00
C LYS A 39 -9.10 -9.87 -12.12
N ASN A 40 -8.56 -11.09 -12.29
CA ASN A 40 -8.97 -12.06 -13.30
C ASN A 40 -9.87 -13.19 -12.77
N LYS A 41 -10.42 -13.10 -11.55
CA LYS A 41 -11.42 -14.08 -11.08
C LYS A 41 -12.83 -13.84 -11.61
N ASN A 42 -13.11 -12.73 -12.29
CA ASN A 42 -14.49 -12.36 -12.64
C ASN A 42 -14.93 -12.62 -14.08
N ASN A 43 -14.11 -13.13 -15.00
CA ASN A 43 -14.54 -13.38 -16.39
C ASN A 43 -14.11 -14.73 -16.95
N LYS A 44 -13.89 -15.75 -16.11
CA LYS A 44 -13.93 -17.12 -16.63
C LYS A 44 -15.40 -17.49 -16.71
N ILE A 45 -16.01 -17.31 -17.89
CA ILE A 45 -17.35 -17.82 -18.20
C ILE A 45 -17.35 -19.26 -17.70
N ILE A 46 -18.11 -19.50 -16.63
CA ILE A 46 -18.25 -20.81 -16.06
C ILE A 46 -19.14 -21.56 -17.05
N ASN A 47 -18.54 -22.17 -18.08
CA ASN A 47 -19.21 -23.17 -18.88
C ASN A 47 -19.35 -24.44 -18.03
N THR A 48 -20.13 -24.36 -16.95
CA THR A 48 -20.65 -25.54 -16.26
C THR A 48 -21.60 -26.20 -17.23
N LYS A 49 -21.14 -27.25 -17.90
CA LYS A 49 -22.08 -28.22 -18.46
C LYS A 49 -22.92 -28.75 -17.29
N PRO A 50 -24.26 -28.66 -17.32
CA PRO A 50 -25.07 -29.26 -16.28
C PRO A 50 -24.78 -30.76 -16.25
N TRP A 51 -24.53 -31.30 -15.07
CA TRP A 51 -24.33 -32.73 -14.87
C TRP A 51 -25.62 -33.46 -15.20
N THR A 52 -25.64 -34.19 -16.32
CA THR A 52 -26.76 -35.06 -16.66
C THR A 52 -26.71 -36.29 -15.76
N TRP A 53 -27.63 -36.38 -14.80
CA TRP A 53 -27.82 -37.57 -13.99
C TRP A 53 -28.20 -38.77 -14.87
N PRO A 54 -27.79 -40.01 -14.51
CA PRO A 54 -27.83 -41.15 -15.40
C PRO A 54 -29.18 -41.90 -15.40
N TRP A 55 -30.28 -41.27 -14.97
CA TRP A 55 -31.60 -41.91 -14.87
C TRP A 55 -32.69 -41.19 -15.67
N THR A 56 -32.35 -40.66 -16.84
CA THR A 56 -33.30 -40.41 -17.93
C THR A 56 -33.02 -41.36 -19.08
#